data_AF-U5DHT6-F1
#
_entry.id   AF-U5DHT6-F1
#
_cell.length_a   1.000
_cell.length_b   1.000
_cell.length_c   1.000
_cell.angle_alpha   90.00
_cell.angle_beta   90.00
_cell.angle_gamma   90.00
#
_symmetry.space_group_name_H-M   'P 1'
#
loop_
_entity.id
_entity.type
_entity.pdbx_description
1 polymer ?
#
loop_
_entity_poly.entity_id
_entity_poly.type
_entity_poly.pdbx_seq_one_letter_code
_entity_poly.pdbx_strand_id
1 'polypeptide(L)'
;MGIEPRNAFSGFLRNKKSKKESVFWMNHYPQCPELQSSSYNLIGFGEHSDPQILLVTRSNSILGLQICLKDGSWVSVPSDPHSFYINVGDSLELMSIQKLSSFLVKNHMIFL
;
A
#
# COMPACT_ATOMS: atom_id res chain seq x y z
N MET A 1 2.17 29.92 14.00
CA MET A 1 2.01 28.47 13.75
C MET A 1 3.37 27.83 13.94
N GLY A 2 3.55 27.02 14.97
CA GLY A 2 4.85 26.42 15.30
C GLY A 2 5.16 25.27 14.35
N ILE A 3 6.34 25.30 13.74
CA ILE A 3 6.86 24.16 12.97
C ILE A 3 7.23 23.09 13.99
N GLU A 4 6.66 21.88 13.85
CA GLU A 4 7.02 20.75 14.69
C GLU A 4 8.52 20.47 14.63
N PRO A 5 9.17 20.10 15.75
CA PRO A 5 10.59 19.78 15.79
C PRO A 5 10.98 18.72 14.74
N ARG A 6 12.16 18.84 14.12
CA ARG A 6 12.64 17.88 13.11
C ARG A 6 12.61 16.42 13.58
N ASN A 7 12.71 16.18 14.89
CA ASN A 7 12.72 14.86 15.51
C ASN A 7 11.33 14.38 15.96
N ALA A 8 10.24 15.11 15.72
CA ALA A 8 8.89 14.80 16.21
C ALA A 8 8.44 13.37 15.85
N PHE A 9 8.57 12.97 14.58
CA PHE A 9 8.24 11.62 14.12
C PHE A 9 9.08 10.54 14.83
N SER A 10 10.41 10.73 14.88
CA SER A 10 11.30 9.79 15.56
C SER A 10 11.05 9.71 17.07
N GLY A 11 10.65 10.83 17.68
CA GLY A 11 10.25 10.92 19.07
C GLY A 11 8.96 10.15 19.33
N PHE A 12 7.96 10.31 18.45
CA PHE A 12 6.71 9.55 18.48
C PHE A 12 6.98 8.04 18.41
N LEU A 13 7.81 7.58 17.46
CA LEU A 13 8.17 6.16 17.32
C LEU A 13 8.94 5.62 18.53
N ARG A 14 9.86 6.40 19.11
CA ARG A 14 10.68 5.97 20.27
C ARG A 14 9.94 6.07 21.60
N ASN A 15 8.87 6.85 21.69
CA ASN A 15 8.12 7.04 22.92
C ASN A 15 7.50 5.70 23.38
N LYS A 16 7.93 5.21 24.54
CA LYS A 16 7.46 3.95 25.13
C LYS A 16 6.02 4.03 25.66
N LYS A 17 5.51 5.24 25.93
CA LYS A 17 4.12 5.48 26.37
C LYS A 17 3.14 5.53 25.20
N SER A 18 3.62 5.77 23.97
CA SER A 18 2.77 5.75 22.78
C SER A 18 2.31 4.32 22.48
N LYS A 19 1.00 4.13 22.35
CA LYS A 19 0.40 2.89 21.84
C LYS A 19 0.86 2.69 20.39
N LYS A 20 1.46 1.53 20.12
CA LYS A 20 1.88 1.12 18.78
C LYS A 20 1.03 -0.06 18.39
N GLU A 21 0.25 0.12 17.33
CA GLU A 21 -0.54 -0.95 16.76
C GLU A 21 0.10 -1.34 15.44
N SER A 22 0.24 -2.65 15.24
CA SER A 22 0.74 -3.22 14.00
C SER A 22 -0.19 -4.36 13.63
N VAL A 23 -0.59 -4.39 12.37
CA VAL A 23 -1.53 -5.38 11.85
C VAL A 23 -0.78 -6.19 10.79
N PHE A 24 -1.04 -7.48 10.76
CA PHE A 24 -0.50 -8.38 9.75
C PHE A 24 -1.66 -8.96 8.94
N TRP A 25 -1.62 -8.81 7.62
CA TRP A 25 -2.61 -9.35 6.69
C TRP A 25 -1.96 -10.34 5.74
N MET A 26 -2.66 -11.42 5.46
CA MET A 26 -2.27 -12.42 4.47
C MET A 26 -3.41 -12.57 3.46
N ASN A 27 -3.18 -12.05 2.26
CA ASN A 27 -4.17 -12.08 1.20
C ASN A 27 -4.00 -13.33 0.34
N HIS A 28 -5.11 -13.99 0.00
CA HIS A 28 -5.13 -15.13 -0.91
C HIS A 28 -6.12 -14.85 -2.04
N TYR A 29 -5.60 -14.70 -3.26
CA TYR A 29 -6.37 -14.44 -4.47
C TYR A 29 -6.38 -15.72 -5.35
N PRO A 30 -7.43 -16.56 -5.27
CA PRO A 30 -7.49 -17.80 -6.03
C PRO A 30 -7.71 -17.55 -7.53
N GLN A 31 -7.26 -18.47 -8.38
CA GLN A 31 -7.62 -18.45 -9.80
C GLN A 31 -9.14 -18.62 -9.98
N CYS A 32 -9.72 -17.92 -10.96
CA CYS A 32 -11.14 -18.02 -11.33
C CYS A 32 -11.29 -18.37 -12.83
N PRO A 33 -11.36 -19.67 -13.18
CA PRO A 33 -11.30 -20.15 -14.57
C PRO A 33 -12.44 -19.64 -15.47
N GLU A 34 -13.62 -19.43 -14.90
CA GLU A 34 -14.84 -18.99 -15.62
C GLU A 34 -14.68 -17.61 -16.29
N LEU A 35 -13.70 -16.84 -15.81
CA LEU A 35 -13.49 -15.44 -16.15
C LEU A 35 -12.18 -15.26 -16.95
N GLN A 36 -11.45 -16.35 -17.24
CA GLN A 36 -10.28 -16.36 -18.13
C GLN A 36 -10.66 -16.05 -19.59
N SER A 37 -11.88 -16.40 -19.99
CA SER A 37 -12.39 -16.22 -21.36
C SER A 37 -13.00 -14.84 -21.62
N SER A 38 -12.99 -13.97 -20.62
CA SER A 38 -13.64 -12.67 -20.67
C SER A 38 -12.64 -11.54 -20.45
N SER A 39 -12.75 -10.47 -21.22
CA SER A 39 -11.87 -9.30 -21.17
C SER A 39 -12.06 -8.41 -19.93
N TYR A 40 -12.71 -8.87 -18.86
CA TYR A 40 -12.80 -8.14 -17.59
C TYR A 40 -11.69 -8.55 -16.62
N ASN A 41 -10.91 -7.58 -16.16
CA ASN A 41 -10.06 -7.74 -15.00
C ASN A 41 -10.92 -7.74 -13.74
N LEU A 42 -10.79 -8.76 -12.88
CA LEU A 42 -11.41 -8.69 -11.55
C LEU A 42 -10.53 -7.93 -10.58
N ILE A 43 -11.22 -7.16 -9.75
CA ILE A 43 -10.63 -6.48 -8.61
C ILE A 43 -10.61 -7.49 -7.46
N GLY A 44 -9.42 -7.93 -7.06
CA GLY A 44 -9.22 -8.79 -5.89
C GLY A 44 -9.31 -8.00 -4.58
N PHE A 45 -8.76 -6.79 -4.57
CA PHE A 45 -8.86 -5.86 -3.44
C PHE A 45 -9.02 -4.44 -3.99
N GLY A 46 -10.08 -3.76 -3.55
CA GLY A 46 -10.48 -2.44 -4.05
C GLY A 46 -9.41 -1.37 -3.91
N GLU A 47 -9.61 -0.24 -4.61
CA GLU A 47 -8.80 0.95 -4.42
C GLU A 47 -8.91 1.47 -2.99
N HIS A 48 -7.77 1.75 -2.36
CA HIS A 48 -7.70 2.29 -1.01
C HIS A 48 -6.34 2.96 -0.77
N SER A 49 -6.28 3.83 0.23
CA SER A 49 -5.03 4.25 0.87
C SER A 49 -4.88 3.52 2.21
N ASP A 50 -3.65 3.38 2.67
CA ASP A 50 -3.37 2.75 3.95
C ASP A 50 -3.47 3.78 5.10
N PRO A 51 -4.35 3.60 6.10
CA PRO A 51 -4.49 4.58 7.19
C PRO A 51 -3.28 4.60 8.15
N GLN A 52 -2.45 3.56 8.11
CA GLN A 52 -1.31 3.35 9.00
C GLN A 52 -0.13 4.28 8.63
N ILE A 53 1.00 4.19 9.34
CA ILE A 53 2.19 5.03 9.04
C ILE A 53 2.93 4.47 7.80
N LEU A 54 3.14 3.16 7.77
CA LEU A 54 3.79 2.44 6.68
C LEU A 54 3.11 1.08 6.52
N LEU A 55 2.90 0.66 5.29
CA LEU A 55 2.58 -0.73 4.95
C LEU A 55 3.80 -1.36 4.28
N VAL A 56 4.19 -2.54 4.73
CA VAL A 56 5.26 -3.34 4.11
C VAL A 56 4.63 -4.59 3.51
N THR A 57 4.70 -4.74 2.20
CA THR A 57 4.09 -5.88 1.48
C THR A 57 5.14 -6.70 0.75
N ARG A 58 4.83 -7.98 0.61
CA ARG A 58 5.55 -8.93 -0.24
C ARG A 58 4.51 -9.80 -0.93
N SER A 59 4.67 -10.00 -2.22
CA SER A 59 3.84 -10.91 -3.01
C SER A 59 4.67 -12.10 -3.51
N ASN A 60 3.99 -13.07 -4.09
CA ASN A 60 4.64 -14.04 -4.97
C ASN A 60 4.92 -13.39 -6.34
N SER A 61 5.38 -14.19 -7.30
CA SER A 61 5.68 -13.74 -8.67
C SER A 61 4.45 -13.49 -9.54
N ILE A 62 3.24 -13.44 -8.96
CA ILE A 62 2.01 -13.17 -9.72
C ILE A 62 1.79 -11.66 -9.76
N LEU A 63 1.49 -11.15 -10.95
CA LEU A 63 1.14 -9.76 -11.18
C LEU A 63 -0.26 -9.45 -10.60
N GLY A 64 -0.49 -8.22 -10.13
CA GLY A 64 -1.80 -7.83 -9.63
C GLY A 64 -1.83 -6.50 -8.89
N LEU A 65 -0.74 -6.15 -8.22
CA LEU A 65 -0.64 -4.86 -7.53
C LEU A 65 -0.59 -3.71 -8.55
N GLN A 66 -1.46 -2.72 -8.36
CA GLN A 66 -1.45 -1.47 -9.11
C GLN A 66 -1.43 -0.27 -8.16
N ILE A 67 -0.76 0.80 -8.59
CA ILE A 67 -0.72 2.08 -7.90
C ILE A 67 -1.35 3.16 -8.78
N CYS A 68 -2.06 4.09 -8.15
CA CYS A 68 -2.60 5.26 -8.82
C CYS A 68 -1.56 6.39 -8.80
N LEU A 69 -1.22 6.92 -9.98
CA LEU A 69 -0.34 8.08 -10.13
C LEU A 69 -1.12 9.38 -9.89
N LYS A 70 -0.39 10.49 -9.75
CA LYS A 70 -0.98 11.81 -9.48
C LYS A 70 -1.92 12.32 -10.58
N ASP A 71 -1.77 11.80 -11.80
CA ASP A 71 -2.64 12.11 -12.94
C ASP A 71 -3.91 11.22 -12.98
N GLY A 72 -4.10 10.36 -11.99
CA GLY A 72 -5.23 9.42 -11.89
C GLY A 72 -5.03 8.14 -12.72
N SER A 73 -3.91 8.00 -13.42
CA SER A 73 -3.61 6.78 -14.17
C SER A 73 -3.16 5.65 -13.23
N TRP A 74 -3.47 4.41 -13.60
CA TRP A 74 -3.06 3.23 -12.85
C TRP A 74 -1.90 2.53 -13.55
N VAL A 75 -0.84 2.24 -12.79
CA VAL A 75 0.32 1.50 -13.29
C VAL A 75 0.52 0.20 -12.52
N SER A 76 0.84 -0.87 -13.24
CA SER A 76 1.15 -2.17 -12.64
C SER A 76 2.53 -2.12 -11.99
N VAL A 77 2.62 -2.62 -10.76
CA VAL A 77 3.88 -2.81 -10.07
C VAL A 77 4.47 -4.16 -10.50
N PRO A 78 5.72 -4.22 -10.98
CA PRO A 78 6.37 -5.49 -11.29
C PRO A 78 6.43 -6.34 -10.02
N SER A 79 6.01 -7.61 -10.08
CA SER A 79 6.09 -8.53 -8.93
C SER A 79 7.49 -9.14 -8.82
N ASP A 80 8.15 -8.95 -7.67
CA ASP A 80 9.41 -9.59 -7.32
C ASP A 80 9.27 -10.33 -5.97
N PRO A 81 9.32 -11.68 -5.97
CA PRO A 81 9.17 -12.46 -4.75
C PRO A 81 10.33 -12.28 -3.77
N HIS A 82 11.44 -11.62 -4.15
CA HIS A 82 12.60 -11.36 -3.30
C HIS A 82 12.65 -9.94 -2.74
N SER A 83 11.75 -9.06 -3.18
CA SER A 83 11.69 -7.67 -2.74
C SER A 83 10.51 -7.41 -1.82
N PHE A 84 10.58 -6.30 -1.08
CA PHE A 84 9.47 -5.74 -0.33
C PHE A 84 9.05 -4.41 -0.96
N TYR A 85 7.76 -4.15 -0.98
CA TYR A 85 7.21 -2.84 -1.34
C TYR A 85 6.80 -2.12 -0.06
N ILE A 86 7.12 -0.84 0.02
CA ILE A 86 6.82 0.00 1.17
C ILE A 86 5.88 1.10 0.69
N ASN A 87 4.66 1.13 1.23
CA ASN A 87 3.71 2.21 0.97
C ASN A 87 3.75 3.22 2.12
N VAL A 88 3.70 4.50 1.75
CA VAL A 88 3.45 5.59 2.68
C VAL A 88 1.96 5.60 2.97
N GLY A 89 1.59 5.47 4.24
CA GLY A 89 0.19 5.60 4.65
C GLY A 89 -0.18 7.02 5.06
N ASP A 90 -1.48 7.26 5.19
CA ASP A 90 -2.08 8.58 5.36
C ASP A 90 -1.58 9.27 6.64
N SER A 91 -1.35 8.49 7.71
CA SER A 91 -0.80 9.02 8.96
C SER A 91 0.58 9.64 8.76
N LEU A 92 1.45 9.03 7.94
CA LEU A 92 2.81 9.55 7.71
C LEU A 92 2.79 10.79 6.80
N GLU A 93 1.92 10.81 5.79
CA GLU A 93 1.73 11.98 4.95
C GLU A 93 1.35 13.21 5.80
N LEU A 94 0.35 13.07 6.67
CA LEU A 94 -0.08 14.12 7.59
C LEU A 94 1.05 14.59 8.53
N MET A 95 1.78 13.65 9.13
CA MET A 95 2.90 13.97 10.03
C MET A 95 4.08 14.64 9.31
N SER A 96 4.25 14.40 8.02
CA SER A 96 5.36 14.93 7.22
C SER A 96 5.12 16.36 6.69
N ILE A 97 3.98 16.98 7.04
CA ILE A 97 3.52 18.25 6.43
C ILE A 97 3.42 18.09 4.90
N GLN A 98 2.84 16.96 4.44
CA GLN A 98 2.61 16.65 3.02
C GLN A 98 3.88 16.64 2.14
N LYS A 99 5.06 16.39 2.73
CA LYS A 99 6.30 16.19 1.98
C LYS A 99 6.37 14.81 1.32
N LEU A 100 5.66 13.85 1.89
CA LEU A 100 5.42 12.52 1.33
C LEU A 100 3.96 12.44 0.89
N SER A 101 3.68 11.70 -0.17
CA SER A 101 2.32 11.44 -0.65
C SER A 101 2.01 9.95 -0.43
N SER A 102 0.87 9.67 0.20
CA SER A 102 0.24 8.36 0.08
C SER A 102 -0.33 8.22 -1.34
N PHE A 103 -0.48 6.97 -1.79
CA PHE A 103 -1.03 6.67 -3.10
C PHE A 103 -2.14 5.65 -2.92
N LEU A 104 -3.14 5.72 -3.80
CA LEU A 104 -4.13 4.66 -3.85
C LEU A 104 -3.47 3.40 -4.39
N VAL A 105 -3.72 2.30 -3.69
CA VAL A 105 -3.32 0.96 -4.07
C VAL A 105 -4.55 0.12 -4.32
N LYS A 106 -4.48 -0.76 -5.31
CA LYS A 106 -5.49 -1.79 -5.55
C LYS A 106 -4.81 -3.06 -6.01
N ASN A 107 -5.44 -4.20 -5.74
CA ASN A 107 -4.97 -5.49 -6.25
C ASN A 107 -5.97 -6.02 -7.28
N HIS A 108 -5.51 -6.22 -8.50
CA HIS A 108 -6.22 -7.00 -9.51
C HIS A 108 -5.86 -8.47 -9.39
N MET A 109 -6.82 -9.31 -9.72
CA MET A 109 -6.61 -10.72 -9.95
C MET A 109 -6.21 -10.89 -11.41
N ILE A 110 -4.94 -11.19 -11.67
CA ILE A 110 -4.48 -11.51 -13.02
C ILE A 110 -4.63 -13.02 -13.21
N PHE A 111 -5.47 -13.38 -14.17
CA PHE A 111 -5.60 -14.74 -14.64
C PHE A 111 -4.31 -15.18 -15.35
N LEU A 112 -3.61 -16.13 -14.74
CA LEU A 112 -2.67 -17.00 -15.44
C LEU A 112 -3.41 -18.25 -15.91
#